data_AF-A0A8S9MGK2-F1
#
_entry.id   AF-A0A8S9MGK2-F1
#
_cell.length_a   1.000
_cell.length_b   1.000
_cell.length_c   1.000
_cell.angle_alpha   90.00
_cell.angle_beta   90.00
_cell.angle_gamma   90.00
#
_symmetry.space_group_name_H-M   'P 1'
#
loop_
_entity.id
_entity.type
_entity.pdbx_description
1 polymer ?
#
loop_
_entity_poly.entity_id
_entity_poly.type
_entity_poly.pdbx_seq_one_letter_code
_entity_poly.pdbx_strand_id
1 'polypeptide(L)' 'MVLLPPVTKIQPGRHRKTRIPSVGEFPVTKKTKLVPNKCGRCRMEGHNRSSCTNPI' A
#
# COMPACT_ATOMS: atom_id res chain seq x y z
N MET A 1 6.08 4.37 31.49
CA MET A 1 5.43 5.60 31.00
C MET A 1 4.39 5.21 29.97
N VAL A 2 3.11 5.55 30.19
CA VAL A 2 2.03 5.26 29.24
C VAL A 2 1.78 6.52 28.43
N LEU A 3 2.00 6.44 27.12
CA LEU A 3 1.83 7.56 26.19
C LEU A 3 0.40 7.51 25.65
N LEU A 4 -0.47 8.36 26.21
CA LEU A 4 -1.86 8.46 25.77
C LEU A 4 -1.94 9.24 24.45
N PRO A 5 -2.88 8.89 23.56
CA PRO A 5 -3.08 9.62 22.31
C PRO A 5 -3.58 11.05 22.59
N PRO A 6 -3.25 12.01 21.70
CA PRO A 6 -3.68 13.39 21.86
C PRO A 6 -5.20 13.50 21.74
N VAL A 7 -5.84 14.03 22.78
CA VAL A 7 -7.28 14.31 22.79
C VAL A 7 -7.53 15.63 22.06
N THR A 8 -7.46 15.62 20.74
CA THR A 8 -7.83 16.79 19.93
C THR A 8 -9.33 16.80 19.69
N LYS A 9 -10.02 17.89 20.06
CA LYS A 9 -11.42 18.10 19.71
C LYS A 9 -11.56 18.11 18.18
N ILE A 10 -12.47 17.29 17.66
CA ILE A 10 -12.76 17.27 16.22
C ILE A 10 -13.47 18.59 15.88
N GLN A 11 -12.97 19.30 14.87
CA GLN A 11 -13.52 20.60 14.48
C GLN A 11 -15.02 20.49 14.15
N PRO A 12 -15.84 21.49 14.50
CA PRO A 12 -17.25 21.51 14.15
C PRO A 12 -17.39 21.52 12.62
N GLY A 13 -17.98 20.46 12.08
CA GLY A 13 -18.15 20.28 10.65
C GLY A 13 -18.76 18.92 10.33
N ARG A 14 -19.32 18.78 9.13
CA ARG A 14 -19.88 17.51 8.68
C ARG A 14 -18.75 16.48 8.55
N HIS A 15 -18.71 15.51 9.44
CA HIS A 15 -17.81 14.37 9.29
C HIS A 15 -18.01 13.72 7.92
N ARG A 16 -16.90 13.32 7.30
CA ARG A 16 -16.95 12.54 6.05
C ARG A 16 -17.82 11.31 6.32
N LYS A 17 -18.77 10.99 5.43
CA LYS A 17 -19.61 9.77 5.57
C LYS A 17 -18.73 8.52 5.59
N THR A 18 -17.59 8.57 4.91
CA THR A 18 -16.56 7.55 4.91
C THR A 18 -15.43 7.96 5.85
N ARG A 19 -15.21 7.15 6.87
CA ARG A 19 -14.05 7.22 7.76
C ARG A 19 -12.77 6.94 6.97
N ILE A 20 -11.73 7.75 7.14
CA ILE A 20 -10.40 7.44 6.58
C ILE A 20 -9.76 6.39 7.50
N PRO A 21 -9.36 5.22 7.01
CA PRO A 21 -8.66 4.26 7.84
C PRO A 21 -7.22 4.68 8.14
N SER A 22 -6.74 4.38 9.34
CA SER A 22 -5.31 4.40 9.66
C SER A 22 -4.59 3.15 9.12
N VAL A 23 -3.25 3.20 9.15
CA VAL A 23 -2.39 2.14 8.58
C VAL A 23 -2.64 0.82 9.31
N GLY A 24 -3.10 -0.19 8.57
CA GLY A 24 -3.32 -1.55 9.09
C GLY A 24 -4.70 -1.84 9.68
N GLU A 25 -5.62 -0.87 9.74
CA GLU A 25 -6.97 -1.10 10.31
C GLU A 25 -7.83 -2.08 9.52
N PHE A 26 -7.64 -2.12 8.22
CA PHE A 26 -8.26 -3.12 7.37
C PHE A 26 -7.17 -4.04 6.83
N PRO A 27 -7.39 -5.35 6.77
CA PRO A 27 -6.54 -6.19 5.95
C PRO A 27 -6.65 -5.63 4.53
N VAL A 28 -5.57 -5.01 4.06
CA VAL A 28 -5.44 -4.71 2.63
C VAL A 28 -5.49 -6.09 2.00
N THR A 29 -6.65 -6.48 1.46
CA THR A 29 -6.76 -7.63 0.59
C THR A 29 -5.65 -7.40 -0.42
N LYS A 30 -4.62 -8.26 -0.39
CA LYS A 30 -3.45 -8.10 -1.24
C LYS A 30 -4.01 -8.01 -2.65
N LYS A 31 -4.10 -6.79 -3.20
CA LYS A 31 -4.71 -6.59 -4.51
C LYS A 31 -3.77 -7.32 -5.44
N THR A 32 -4.18 -8.51 -5.88
CA THR A 32 -3.53 -9.21 -6.97
C THR A 32 -3.55 -8.21 -8.10
N LYS A 33 -2.38 -7.71 -8.49
CA LYS A 33 -2.29 -6.74 -9.57
C LYS A 33 -2.94 -7.39 -10.79
N LEU A 34 -3.87 -6.68 -11.44
CA LEU A 34 -4.48 -7.16 -12.68
C LEU A 34 -3.41 -7.40 -13.75
N VAL A 35 -2.37 -6.57 -13.75
CA VAL A 35 -1.21 -6.68 -14.63
C VAL A 35 -0.02 -7.18 -13.82
N PRO A 36 0.58 -8.33 -14.19
CA PRO A 36 1.81 -8.81 -13.56
C PRO A 36 2.97 -7.84 -13.79
N ASN A 37 3.89 -7.75 -12.82
CA ASN A 37 5.07 -6.92 -12.99
C ASN A 37 5.99 -7.55 -14.06
N LYS A 38 6.42 -6.72 -15.01
CA LYS A 38 7.41 -7.09 -16.03
C LYS A 38 8.82 -6.79 -15.54
N CYS A 39 9.78 -7.60 -15.97
CA CYS A 39 11.19 -7.39 -15.68
C CYS A 39 11.68 -6.08 -16.31
N GLY A 40 12.36 -5.23 -15.52
CA GLY A 40 12.89 -3.96 -16.03
C GLY A 40 14.04 -4.08 -17.05
N ARG A 41 14.67 -5.26 -17.18
CA ARG A 41 15.72 -5.54 -18.17
C ARG A 41 15.12 -6.05 -19.48
N CYS A 42 14.43 -7.19 -19.45
CA CYS A 42 13.96 -7.87 -20.66
C CYS A 42 12.44 -7.77 -20.91
N ARG A 43 11.71 -7.05 -20.05
CA ARG A 43 10.25 -6.83 -20.17
C ARG A 43 9.37 -8.09 -20.14
N MET A 44 9.95 -9.25 -19.81
CA MET A 44 9.23 -10.52 -19.63
C MET A 44 8.65 -10.64 -18.22
N GLU A 45 7.61 -11.44 -18.09
CA GLU A 45 6.94 -11.73 -16.83
C GLU A 45 7.58 -12.93 -16.11
N GLY A 46 7.24 -13.14 -14.84
CA GLY A 46 7.69 -14.30 -14.06
C GLY A 46 9.03 -14.13 -13.33
N HIS A 47 9.76 -13.04 -13.55
CA HIS A 47 11.00 -12.75 -12.83
C HIS A 47 11.21 -11.25 -12.64
N ASN A 48 12.06 -10.89 -11.68
CA ASN A 48 12.38 -9.49 -11.38
C ASN A 48 13.75 -9.11 -11.98
N ARG A 49 14.16 -7.84 -11.82
CA ARG A 49 15.43 -7.35 -12.37
C ARG A 49 16.66 -8.07 -11.80
N SER A 50 16.61 -8.53 -10.54
CA SER A 50 17.74 -9.20 -9.89
C SER A 50 17.89 -10.66 -10.30
N SER A 51 16.80 -11.37 -10.59
CA SER A 51 16.79 -12.76 -11.07
C SER A 51 16.78 -12.88 -12.60
N CYS A 52 17.02 -11.78 -13.32
CA CYS A 52 17.04 -11.78 -14.78
C CYS A 52 18.38 -12.30 -15.31
N THR A 53 18.34 -13.38 -16.08
CA THR A 53 19.50 -14.04 -16.71
C THR A 53 19.81 -13.51 -18.11
N ASN A 54 18.99 -12.61 -18.67
CA ASN A 54 19.23 -12.06 -20.00
C ASN A 54 20.44 -11.12 -20.00
N PRO A 55 21.35 -11.24 -20.99
CA PRO A 55 22.45 -10.31 -21.16
C PRO A 55 21.92 -8.91 -21.55
N ILE A 56 22.72 -7.88 -21.24
CA ILE A 56 22.44 -6.48 -21.57
C ILE A 56 22.90 -6.18 -22.99
#